data_AF-A0A2R6LH75-F1
#
_entry.id   AF-A0A2R6LH75-F1
#
_cell.length_a   1.000
_cell.length_b   1.000
_cell.length_c   1.000
_cell.angle_alpha   90.00
_cell.angle_beta   90.00
_cell.angle_gamma   90.00
#
_symmetry.space_group_name_H-M   'P 1'
#
loop_
_entity.id
_entity.type
_entity.pdbx_description
1 polymer ?
#
loop_
_entity_poly.entity_id
_entity_poly.type
_entity_poly.pdbx_seq_one_letter_code
_entity_poly.pdbx_strand_id
1 'polypeptide(L)'
;MDLDRFADDVPYDRTRESFDHLALYRTAPVSAITHYAPVTDRVEQRRGGPGPMDEADWAATIDPFSDERVVVVFELGDLVPLERPVDGDGDGVRGAWYCTLDDLRTAATLSELADGAETR
;
A
#
# COMPACT_ATOMS: atom_id res chain seq x y z
N MET A 1 -14.99 31.23 -27.28
CA MET A 1 -14.09 31.12 -26.12
C MET A 1 -14.81 30.18 -25.19
N ASP A 2 -14.53 28.89 -25.40
CA ASP A 2 -15.27 27.77 -24.83
C ASP A 2 -15.04 27.65 -23.34
N LEU A 3 -16.16 27.57 -22.62
CA LEU A 3 -16.27 27.02 -21.28
C LEU A 3 -16.39 25.50 -21.45
N ASP A 4 -15.29 24.77 -21.32
CA ASP A 4 -15.39 23.34 -21.09
C ASP A 4 -14.16 22.79 -20.36
N ARG A 5 -14.45 21.86 -19.43
CA ARG A 5 -13.52 20.90 -18.84
C ARG A 5 -12.68 21.33 -17.62
N PHE A 6 -13.34 21.54 -16.48
CA PHE A 6 -12.78 21.15 -15.18
C PHE A 6 -13.29 19.75 -14.83
N ALA A 7 -12.61 18.74 -15.36
CA ALA A 7 -12.69 17.36 -14.89
C ALA A 7 -11.41 16.65 -15.35
N ASP A 8 -10.31 16.92 -14.67
CA ASP A 8 -9.22 15.97 -14.60
C ASP A 8 -9.25 15.42 -13.17
N ASP A 9 -10.04 14.36 -13.02
CA ASP A 9 -9.91 13.37 -11.96
C ASP A 9 -8.55 12.70 -12.19
N VAL A 10 -7.48 13.30 -11.68
CA VAL A 10 -6.15 12.70 -11.74
C VAL A 10 -6.15 11.61 -10.66
N PRO A 11 -6.17 10.31 -11.01
CA PRO A 11 -6.04 9.27 -10.01
C PRO A 11 -4.71 9.49 -9.29
N TYR A 12 -4.74 9.54 -7.96
CA TYR A 12 -3.55 9.64 -7.13
C TYR A 12 -2.59 8.49 -7.47
N ASP A 13 -1.55 8.82 -8.22
CA ASP A 13 -0.56 7.90 -8.79
C ASP A 13 0.51 7.51 -7.75
N ARG A 14 0.10 6.78 -6.71
CA ARG A 14 0.91 6.54 -5.50
C ARG A 14 1.89 5.34 -5.57
N THR A 15 1.92 4.57 -6.65
CA THR A 15 2.62 3.25 -6.69
C THR A 15 3.46 2.97 -7.94
N ARG A 16 3.97 4.00 -8.64
CA ARG A 16 4.87 3.77 -9.80
C ARG A 16 6.27 3.30 -9.42
N GLU A 17 6.74 3.60 -8.22
CA GLU A 17 8.07 3.18 -7.77
C GLU A 17 8.09 1.67 -7.54
N SER A 18 9.17 1.00 -7.97
CA SER A 18 9.37 -0.41 -7.68
C SER A 18 9.76 -0.58 -6.22
N PHE A 19 9.14 -1.52 -5.53
CA PHE A 19 9.47 -1.90 -4.17
C PHE A 19 9.45 -3.43 -4.05
N ASP A 20 10.40 -3.96 -3.28
CA ASP A 20 10.56 -5.41 -3.13
C ASP A 20 9.78 -5.97 -1.93
N HIS A 21 9.38 -5.11 -0.99
CA HIS A 21 8.73 -5.50 0.26
C HIS A 21 7.59 -4.54 0.61
N LEU A 22 6.55 -5.09 1.23
CA LEU A 22 5.42 -4.33 1.78
C LEU A 22 5.42 -4.46 3.30
N ALA A 23 5.49 -3.32 4.00
CA ALA A 23 5.31 -3.23 5.44
C ALA A 23 3.82 -3.06 5.80
N LEU A 24 3.36 -3.73 6.85
CA LEU A 24 1.94 -3.81 7.21
C LEU A 24 1.67 -3.11 8.54
N TYR A 25 1.09 -1.91 8.46
CA TYR A 25 0.58 -1.18 9.61
C TYR A 25 -0.75 -1.79 10.07
N ARG A 26 -0.81 -2.19 11.34
CA ARG A 26 -2.03 -2.64 11.99
C ARG A 26 -2.65 -1.44 12.72
N THR A 27 -3.89 -1.13 12.38
CA THR A 27 -4.65 -0.04 13.00
C THR A 27 -4.97 -0.35 14.48
N ALA A 28 -5.63 0.60 15.15
CA ALA A 28 -6.03 0.44 16.54
C ALA A 28 -6.77 -0.91 16.79
N PRO A 29 -6.53 -1.59 17.92
CA PRO A 29 -5.77 -1.14 19.10
C PRO A 29 -4.26 -1.39 19.03
N VAL A 30 -3.74 -1.99 17.95
CA VAL A 30 -2.30 -2.32 17.84
C VAL A 30 -1.49 -1.09 17.51
N SER A 31 -1.94 -0.30 16.52
CA SER A 31 -1.32 0.96 16.12
C SER A 31 0.19 0.85 15.88
N ALA A 32 0.64 -0.18 15.15
CA ALA A 32 2.05 -0.44 14.90
C ALA A 32 2.27 -1.18 13.59
N ILE A 33 3.44 -1.00 12.97
CA ILE A 33 3.92 -1.93 11.94
C ILE A 33 4.50 -3.14 12.66
N THR A 34 4.02 -4.32 12.28
CA THR A 34 4.37 -5.57 12.99
C THR A 34 4.96 -6.62 12.08
N HIS A 35 4.71 -6.52 10.78
CA HIS A 35 5.14 -7.48 9.79
C HIS A 35 5.51 -6.77 8.50
N TYR A 36 6.29 -7.47 7.69
CA TYR A 36 6.48 -7.14 6.29
C TYR A 36 6.44 -8.44 5.48
N ALA A 37 6.17 -8.33 4.18
CA ALA A 37 6.21 -9.46 3.26
C ALA A 37 6.97 -9.06 1.98
N PRO A 38 7.72 -9.98 1.35
CA PRO A 38 8.25 -9.72 0.01
C PRO A 38 7.10 -9.66 -1.00
N VAL A 39 7.20 -8.77 -1.97
CA VAL A 39 6.29 -8.71 -3.12
C VAL A 39 6.83 -9.65 -4.17
N THR A 40 6.09 -10.71 -4.49
CA THR A 40 6.54 -11.74 -5.43
C THR A 40 6.08 -11.49 -6.85
N ASP A 41 4.93 -10.84 -7.00
CA ASP A 41 4.42 -10.42 -8.31
C ASP A 41 3.60 -9.13 -8.20
N ARG A 42 3.52 -8.41 -9.32
CA ARG A 42 2.72 -7.20 -9.51
C ARG A 42 1.95 -7.32 -10.82
N VAL A 43 0.67 -7.64 -10.71
CA VAL A 43 -0.17 -7.94 -11.87
C VAL A 43 -1.18 -6.83 -12.08
N GLU A 44 -1.11 -6.13 -13.20
CA GLU A 44 -2.22 -5.29 -13.67
C GLU A 44 -3.32 -6.21 -14.22
N GLN A 45 -4.49 -6.17 -13.59
CA GLN A 45 -5.62 -7.00 -13.95
C GLN A 45 -6.85 -6.15 -14.28
N ARG A 46 -7.45 -6.44 -15.42
CA ARG A 46 -8.78 -5.97 -15.78
C ARG A 46 -9.84 -6.97 -15.32
N ARG A 47 -10.98 -6.51 -14.78
CA ARG A 47 -12.10 -7.38 -14.39
C ARG A 47 -12.55 -8.25 -15.57
N GLY A 48 -12.70 -9.56 -15.32
CA GLY A 48 -13.00 -10.58 -16.33
C GLY A 48 -11.83 -10.93 -17.27
N GLY A 49 -10.68 -10.28 -17.12
CA GLY A 49 -9.42 -10.64 -17.78
C GLY A 49 -8.60 -11.65 -16.97
N PRO A 50 -7.52 -12.18 -17.54
CA PRO A 50 -6.63 -13.09 -16.83
C PRO A 50 -5.94 -12.38 -15.66
N GLY A 51 -5.79 -13.08 -14.54
CA GLY A 51 -5.11 -12.56 -13.36
C GLY A 51 -5.52 -13.32 -12.08
N PRO A 52 -4.94 -12.92 -10.94
CA PRO A 52 -5.14 -13.61 -9.67
C PRO A 52 -6.55 -13.44 -9.06
N MET A 53 -7.26 -12.35 -9.36
CA MET A 53 -8.59 -12.10 -8.79
C MET A 53 -9.71 -12.70 -9.64
N ASP A 54 -10.65 -13.41 -9.02
CA ASP A 54 -11.88 -13.85 -9.66
C ASP A 54 -13.07 -12.89 -9.41
N GLU A 55 -14.24 -13.18 -9.98
CA GLU A 55 -15.43 -12.32 -9.81
C GLU A 55 -15.88 -12.17 -8.34
N ALA A 56 -15.64 -13.16 -7.49
CA ALA A 56 -15.97 -13.07 -6.08
C ALA A 56 -14.99 -12.13 -5.35
N ASP A 57 -13.70 -12.18 -5.69
CA ASP A 57 -12.69 -11.26 -5.16
C ASP A 57 -13.02 -9.81 -5.54
N TRP A 58 -13.38 -9.56 -6.80
CA TRP A 58 -13.80 -8.24 -7.28
C TRP A 58 -15.02 -7.72 -6.49
N ALA A 59 -16.04 -8.57 -6.31
CA ALA A 59 -17.24 -8.23 -5.56
C ALA A 59 -16.96 -7.92 -4.07
N ALA A 60 -15.97 -8.59 -3.48
CA ALA A 60 -15.60 -8.39 -2.08
C ALA A 60 -14.71 -7.17 -1.84
N THR A 61 -13.83 -6.83 -2.80
CA THR A 61 -12.73 -5.88 -2.57
C THR A 61 -12.84 -4.57 -3.33
N ILE A 62 -13.47 -4.54 -4.51
CA ILE A 62 -13.52 -3.35 -5.37
C ILE A 62 -14.94 -2.79 -5.46
N ASP A 63 -15.92 -3.63 -5.82
CA ASP A 63 -17.32 -3.22 -6.07
C ASP A 63 -17.96 -2.39 -4.93
N PRO A 64 -17.65 -2.61 -3.63
CA PRO A 64 -18.22 -1.79 -2.56
C PRO A 64 -17.66 -0.35 -2.49
N PHE A 65 -16.52 -0.09 -3.12
CA PHE A 65 -15.75 1.14 -2.91
C PHE A 65 -15.47 1.93 -4.20
N SER A 66 -15.51 1.29 -5.37
CA SER A 66 -15.15 1.90 -6.65
C SER A 66 -15.81 1.19 -7.84
N ASP A 67 -16.08 1.92 -8.92
CA ASP A 67 -16.53 1.38 -10.22
C ASP A 67 -15.36 1.01 -11.15
N GLU A 68 -14.11 1.15 -10.68
CA GLU A 68 -12.89 0.89 -11.45
C GLU A 68 -12.83 -0.56 -11.95
N ARG A 69 -12.28 -0.75 -13.15
CA ARG A 69 -12.25 -2.05 -13.86
C ARG A 69 -10.85 -2.55 -14.10
N VAL A 70 -9.82 -1.78 -13.74
CA VAL A 70 -8.41 -2.15 -13.80
C VAL A 70 -7.77 -1.90 -12.44
N VAL A 71 -7.14 -2.93 -11.87
CA VAL A 71 -6.44 -2.86 -10.58
C VAL A 71 -5.03 -3.40 -10.70
N VAL A 72 -4.16 -3.01 -9.78
CA VAL A 72 -2.85 -3.64 -9.58
C VAL A 72 -2.96 -4.58 -8.38
N VAL A 73 -2.73 -5.86 -8.60
CA VAL A 73 -2.71 -6.89 -7.57
C VAL A 73 -1.27 -7.19 -7.21
N PHE A 74 -0.94 -7.10 -5.92
CA PHE A 74 0.34 -7.52 -5.39
C PHE A 74 0.20 -8.93 -4.82
N GLU A 75 0.99 -9.86 -5.32
CA GLU A 75 1.18 -11.15 -4.66
C GLU A 75 2.26 -11.00 -3.59
N LEU A 76 1.93 -11.46 -2.38
CA LEU A 76 2.84 -11.40 -1.24
C LEU A 76 3.37 -12.81 -0.96
N GLY A 77 4.68 -12.89 -0.73
CA GLY A 77 5.29 -14.10 -0.17
C GLY A 77 5.00 -14.24 1.32
N ASP A 78 5.85 -14.98 2.02
CA ASP A 78 5.66 -15.27 3.44
C ASP A 78 5.65 -13.98 4.28
N LEU A 79 4.68 -13.92 5.19
CA LEU A 79 4.57 -12.84 6.17
C LEU A 79 5.65 -12.99 7.24
N VAL A 80 6.56 -12.02 7.33
CA VAL A 80 7.67 -12.03 8.29
C VAL A 80 7.37 -11.09 9.45
N PRO A 81 7.32 -11.58 10.71
CA PRO A 81 7.18 -10.72 11.87
C PRO A 81 8.44 -9.90 12.12
N LEU A 82 8.26 -8.63 12.49
CA LEU A 82 9.35 -7.83 13.03
C LEU A 82 9.67 -8.29 14.46
N GLU A 83 10.96 -8.38 14.78
CA GLU A 83 11.41 -8.70 16.15
C GLU A 83 10.95 -7.63 17.15
N ARG A 84 10.88 -6.37 16.70
CA ARG A 84 10.35 -5.23 17.43
C ARG A 84 9.36 -4.50 16.53
N PRO A 85 8.09 -4.35 16.94
CA PRO A 85 7.14 -3.52 16.21
C PRO A 85 7.64 -2.07 16.11
N VAL A 86 7.25 -1.39 15.03
CA VAL A 86 7.41 0.07 14.90
C VAL A 86 6.13 0.72 15.39
N ASP A 87 6.17 1.34 16.56
CA ASP A 87 5.00 1.85 17.25
C ASP A 87 4.50 3.16 16.62
N GLY A 88 3.17 3.30 16.54
CA GLY A 88 2.55 4.58 16.22
C GLY A 88 2.65 5.53 17.40
N ASP A 89 3.38 6.63 17.24
CA ASP A 89 3.67 7.63 18.28
C ASP A 89 3.03 9.00 18.01
N GLY A 90 2.18 9.12 16.98
CA GLY A 90 1.54 10.36 16.59
C GLY A 90 0.40 10.17 15.59
N ASP A 91 0.32 11.04 14.58
CA ASP A 91 -0.54 10.82 13.42
C ASP A 91 -0.07 9.53 12.71
N GLY A 92 -0.96 8.54 12.58
CA GLY A 92 -0.62 7.29 11.88
C GLY A 92 -0.16 7.52 10.44
N VAL A 93 0.29 6.45 9.77
CA VAL A 93 0.81 6.53 8.39
C VAL A 93 -0.20 7.23 7.45
N ARG A 94 0.21 8.37 6.87
CA ARG A 94 -0.55 9.11 5.86
C ARG A 94 0.09 8.91 4.50
N GLY A 95 -0.58 8.18 3.61
CA GLY A 95 -0.06 7.87 2.27
C GLY A 95 0.87 6.66 2.24
N ALA A 96 1.62 6.51 1.15
CA ALA A 96 2.62 5.46 0.99
C ALA A 96 3.99 6.01 1.41
N TRP A 97 4.74 5.25 2.19
CA TRP A 97 6.11 5.60 2.61
C TRP A 97 7.09 4.60 2.01
N TYR A 98 8.23 5.09 1.55
CA TYR A 98 9.31 4.27 1.01
C TYR A 98 10.53 4.39 1.94
N CYS A 99 11.00 3.25 2.43
CA CYS A 99 12.15 3.14 3.32
C CYS A 99 12.90 1.84 3.00
N THR A 100 14.11 1.67 3.55
CA THR A 100 14.81 0.40 3.44
C THR A 100 14.28 -0.60 4.49
N LEU A 101 14.49 -1.89 4.24
CA LEU A 101 14.16 -2.92 5.22
C LEU A 101 15.00 -2.80 6.50
N ASP A 102 16.20 -2.22 6.41
CA ASP A 102 17.07 -1.96 7.57
C ASP A 102 16.51 -0.86 8.46
N ASP A 103 16.05 0.24 7.85
CA ASP A 103 15.37 1.34 8.56
C ASP A 103 14.12 0.81 9.27
N LEU A 104 13.31 0.00 8.58
CA LEU A 104 12.10 -0.61 9.14
C LEU A 104 12.38 -1.49 10.37
N ARG A 105 13.51 -2.21 10.39
CA ARG A 105 13.89 -3.10 11.51
C ARG A 105 14.53 -2.34 12.68
N THR A 106 15.01 -1.13 12.43
CA THR A 106 15.77 -0.35 13.40
C THR A 106 14.92 0.72 14.09
N ALA A 107 13.98 1.32 13.35
CA ALA A 107 13.06 2.32 13.89
C ALA A 107 12.23 1.76 15.06
N ALA A 108 12.10 2.53 16.13
CA ALA A 108 11.19 2.23 17.22
C ALA A 108 9.80 2.81 16.97
N THR A 109 9.71 3.94 16.25
CA THR A 109 8.43 4.63 16.03
C THR A 109 8.19 5.03 14.58
N LEU A 110 6.92 5.31 14.26
CA LEU A 110 6.53 5.81 12.94
C LEU A 110 7.17 7.16 12.64
N SER A 111 7.31 8.04 13.63
CA SER A 111 7.96 9.35 13.42
C SER A 111 9.45 9.20 13.08
N GLU A 112 10.17 8.29 13.76
CA GLU A 112 11.56 7.97 13.43
C GLU A 112 11.69 7.37 12.02
N LEU A 113 10.76 6.48 11.64
CA LEU A 113 10.73 5.90 10.31
C LEU A 113 10.42 6.96 9.24
N ALA A 114 9.57 7.94 9.54
CA ALA A 114 9.21 9.03 8.64
C ALA A 114 10.38 9.97 8.37
N ASP A 115 11.19 10.29 9.39
CA ASP A 115 12.37 11.16 9.26
C ASP A 115 13.41 10.59 8.29
N GLY A 116 13.49 9.25 8.19
CA GLY A 116 14.35 8.54 7.24
C GLY A 116 13.68 8.18 5.92
N ALA A 117 12.35 8.29 5.81
CA ALA A 117 11.60 7.90 4.63
C ALA A 117 11.54 9.01 3.59
N GLU A 118 11.61 8.64 2.31
CA GLU A 118 11.18 9.55 1.26
C GLU A 118 9.65 9.63 1.28
N THR A 119 9.11 10.82 1.60
CA THR A 119 7.68 11.11 1.47
C THR A 119 7.42 11.68 0.08
N ARG A 120 6.57 11.04 -0.73
CA ARG A 120 6.13 11.54 -2.04
C ARG A 120 4.61 11.46 -2.23
#